data_AF-A0A7S0JDC4-F1
#
_entry.id   AF-A0A7S0JDC4-F1
#
_cell.length_a   1.000
_cell.length_b   1.000
_cell.length_c   1.000
_cell.angle_alpha   90.00
_cell.angle_beta   90.00
_cell.angle_gamma   90.00
#
_symmetry.space_group_name_H-M   'P 1'
#
loop_
_entity.id
_entity.type
_entity.pdbx_description
1 polymer ?
#
loop_
_entity_poly.entity_id
_entity_poly.type
_entity_poly.pdbx_seq_one_letter_code
_entity_poly.pdbx_strand_id
1 'polypeptide(L)'
;NPRYSGAPGESLPMPARDVMELLLGRAVEVLWPHEGNWFKAVVRAYNEATGKHFLLYADGDVEWLPLARGFYAWHLLPEQEEAQIKEQLLQLVPGDEFSPPG
;
A
#
# COMPACT_ATOMS: atom_id res chain seq x y z
N ASN A 1 -15.95 -5.66 -24.33
CA ASN A 1 -15.25 -4.37 -24.52
C ASN A 1 -15.25 -3.66 -23.18
N PRO A 2 -14.09 -3.20 -22.68
CA PRO A 2 -13.99 -1.76 -22.52
C PRO A 2 -12.67 -1.20 -23.06
N ARG A 3 -12.81 -0.06 -23.74
CA ARG A 3 -11.73 0.86 -24.10
C ARG A 3 -11.44 1.74 -22.90
N TYR A 4 -10.25 1.67 -22.35
CA TYR A 4 -9.73 2.69 -21.43
C TYR A 4 -9.03 3.76 -22.26
N SER A 5 -9.75 4.83 -22.55
CA SER A 5 -9.21 6.03 -23.18
C SER A 5 -9.11 7.13 -22.14
N GLY A 6 -7.89 7.52 -21.75
CA GLY A 6 -7.60 8.90 -21.35
C GLY A 6 -7.25 9.18 -19.88
N ALA A 7 -6.10 9.86 -19.73
CA ALA A 7 -5.67 10.81 -18.70
C ALA A 7 -4.91 10.31 -17.43
N PRO A 8 -3.77 10.96 -17.08
CA PRO A 8 -3.03 10.71 -15.85
C PRO A 8 -3.61 11.55 -14.70
N GLY A 9 -3.98 10.92 -13.59
CA GLY A 9 -4.27 11.64 -12.33
C GLY A 9 -5.70 11.55 -11.79
N GLU A 10 -6.61 10.78 -12.40
CA GLU A 10 -7.92 10.53 -11.80
C GLU A 10 -7.93 9.22 -11.03
N SER A 11 -8.14 9.34 -9.72
CA SER A 11 -8.43 8.29 -8.76
C SER A 11 -9.55 7.38 -9.28
N LEU A 12 -9.19 6.30 -9.98
CA LEU A 12 -10.15 5.36 -10.53
C LEU A 12 -10.91 4.67 -9.38
N PRO A 13 -12.26 4.64 -9.39
CA PRO A 13 -13.00 3.67 -8.59
C PRO A 13 -12.85 2.30 -9.27
N MET A 14 -11.64 1.74 -9.22
CA MET A 14 -11.46 0.34 -9.53
C MET A 14 -12.30 -0.46 -8.51
N PRO A 15 -13.03 -1.51 -8.94
CA PRO A 15 -13.69 -2.39 -8.01
C PRO A 15 -12.65 -2.86 -6.99
N ALA A 16 -12.98 -2.71 -5.70
CA ALA A 16 -12.02 -2.89 -4.62
C ALA A 16 -11.27 -4.22 -4.70
N ARG A 17 -11.86 -5.25 -5.34
CA ARG A 17 -11.30 -6.59 -5.57
C ARG A 17 -10.06 -6.60 -6.46
N ASP A 18 -10.11 -5.99 -7.65
CA ASP A 18 -8.98 -5.95 -8.58
C ASP A 18 -7.80 -5.16 -8.00
N VAL A 19 -8.10 -4.14 -7.19
CA VAL A 19 -7.10 -3.39 -6.44
C VAL A 19 -6.34 -4.27 -5.45
N MET A 20 -7.02 -5.16 -4.70
CA MET A 20 -6.39 -5.93 -3.61
C MET A 20 -5.28 -6.83 -4.14
N GLU A 21 -5.54 -7.47 -5.29
CA GLU A 21 -4.58 -8.36 -5.92
C GLU A 21 -3.46 -7.58 -6.63
N LEU A 22 -3.78 -6.46 -7.28
CA LEU A 22 -2.79 -5.62 -7.97
C LEU A 22 -1.85 -4.89 -7.01
N LEU A 23 -2.29 -4.60 -5.79
CA LEU A 23 -1.48 -3.93 -4.77
C LEU A 23 -0.51 -4.88 -4.06
N LEU A 24 -0.75 -6.19 -4.06
CA LEU A 24 0.15 -7.16 -3.40
C LEU A 24 1.58 -7.05 -3.92
N GLY A 25 2.53 -6.76 -3.02
CA GLY A 25 3.95 -6.60 -3.33
C GLY A 25 4.35 -5.21 -3.85
N ARG A 26 3.40 -4.28 -4.00
CA ARG A 26 3.62 -2.92 -4.51
C ARG A 26 3.72 -1.90 -3.39
N ALA A 27 4.43 -0.80 -3.65
CA ALA A 27 4.39 0.37 -2.78
C ALA A 27 3.22 1.28 -3.13
N VAL A 28 2.56 1.77 -2.08
CA VAL A 28 1.47 2.72 -2.13
C VAL A 28 1.76 3.89 -1.20
N GLU A 29 1.20 5.03 -1.51
CA GLU A 29 1.15 6.16 -0.59
C GLU A 29 -0.28 6.32 -0.11
N VAL A 30 -0.48 6.35 1.21
CA VAL A 30 -1.79 6.42 1.85
C VAL A 30 -1.94 7.77 2.53
N LEU A 31 -2.98 8.52 2.17
CA LEU A 31 -3.38 9.74 2.84
C LEU A 31 -4.14 9.39 4.12
N TRP A 32 -3.55 9.75 5.25
CA TRP A 32 -4.22 9.61 6.54
C TRP A 32 -5.06 10.86 6.81
N PRO A 33 -6.39 10.76 6.88
CA PRO A 33 -7.26 11.93 7.07
C PRO A 33 -7.11 12.58 8.45
N HIS A 34 -6.59 11.83 9.44
CA HIS A 34 -6.35 12.35 10.77
C HIS A 34 -5.15 13.32 10.82
N GLU A 35 -4.07 12.99 10.10
CA GLU A 35 -2.87 13.81 10.02
C GLU A 35 -2.86 14.75 8.83
N GLY A 36 -3.69 14.50 7.81
CA GLY A 36 -3.69 15.26 6.56
C GLY A 36 -2.42 15.05 5.73
N ASN A 37 -1.65 14.00 6.02
CA ASN A 37 -0.36 13.70 5.41
C ASN A 37 -0.38 12.37 4.66
N TRP A 38 0.48 12.30 3.65
CA TRP A 38 0.69 11.13 2.82
C TRP A 38 1.82 10.28 3.41
N PHE A 39 1.53 9.00 3.61
CA PHE A 39 2.45 8.04 4.21
C PHE A 39 2.76 6.92 3.24
N LYS A 40 4.05 6.73 2.98
CA LYS A 40 4.57 5.75 2.04
C LYS A 40 4.66 4.39 2.70
N ALA A 41 4.00 3.39 2.12
CA ALA A 41 3.98 2.03 2.62
C ALA A 41 4.07 0.98 1.51
N VAL A 42 4.61 -0.18 1.83
CA VAL A 42 4.69 -1.34 0.95
C VAL A 42 3.63 -2.35 1.38
N VAL A 43 2.75 -2.74 0.46
CA VAL A 43 1.79 -3.80 0.71
C VAL A 43 2.52 -5.14 0.61
N ARG A 44 2.71 -5.83 1.74
CA ARG A 44 3.39 -7.15 1.76
C ARG A 44 2.41 -8.31 1.69
N ALA A 45 1.22 -8.14 2.26
CA ALA A 45 0.20 -9.16 2.30
C ALA A 45 -1.20 -8.54 2.30
N TYR A 46 -2.18 -9.35 1.94
CA TYR A 46 -3.59 -8.99 1.98
C TYR A 46 -4.36 -10.14 2.63
N ASN A 47 -5.25 -9.79 3.56
CA ASN A 47 -6.10 -10.74 4.26
C ASN A 47 -7.52 -10.62 3.72
N GLU A 48 -7.89 -11.53 2.82
CA GLU A 48 -9.23 -11.66 2.23
C GLU A 48 -10.34 -11.85 3.27
N ALA A 49 -10.07 -12.60 4.34
CA ALA A 49 -11.07 -12.90 5.37
C ALA A 49 -11.51 -11.63 6.13
N THR A 50 -10.58 -10.69 6.33
CA THR A 50 -10.84 -9.43 7.05
C THR A 50 -11.00 -8.21 6.14
N GLY A 51 -10.57 -8.32 4.88
CA GLY A 51 -10.48 -7.21 3.94
C GLY A 51 -9.38 -6.19 4.26
N LYS A 52 -8.36 -6.58 5.04
CA LYS A 52 -7.26 -5.69 5.47
C LYS A 52 -5.97 -5.97 4.70
N HIS A 53 -5.23 -4.91 4.38
CA HIS A 53 -3.92 -4.96 3.74
C HIS A 53 -2.84 -4.77 4.79
N PHE A 54 -1.78 -5.56 4.69
CA PHE A 54 -0.59 -5.41 5.51
C PHE A 54 0.35 -4.41 4.83
N LEU A 55 0.37 -3.20 5.38
CA LEU A 55 1.18 -2.09 4.92
C LEU A 55 2.42 -1.99 5.81
N LEU A 56 3.59 -1.90 5.20
CA LEU A 56 4.86 -1.67 5.85
C LEU A 56 5.35 -0.27 5.49
N TYR A 57 5.27 0.67 6.43
CA TYR A 57 5.64 2.07 6.24
C TYR A 57 7.15 2.26 6.14
N ALA A 58 7.60 3.33 5.49
CA ALA A 58 9.03 3.61 5.26
C ALA A 58 9.86 3.81 6.55
N ASP A 59 9.22 4.05 7.69
CA ASP A 59 9.81 4.12 9.03
C ASP A 59 10.08 2.74 9.66
N GLY A 60 9.53 1.67 9.10
CA GLY A 60 9.65 0.31 9.61
C GLY A 60 8.39 -0.20 10.32
N ASP A 61 7.40 0.66 10.59
CA ASP A 61 6.14 0.25 11.20
C ASP A 61 5.26 -0.54 10.22
N VAL A 62 4.44 -1.43 10.78
CA VAL A 62 3.50 -2.26 10.04
C VAL A 62 2.08 -2.08 10.55
N GLU A 63 1.12 -2.00 9.63
CA GLU A 63 -0.29 -1.81 9.96
C GLU A 63 -1.21 -2.62 9.05
N TRP A 64 -2.34 -3.04 9.63
CA TRP A 64 -3.40 -3.75 8.90
C TRP A 64 -4.57 -2.81 8.59
N LEU A 65 -4.58 -2.20 7.39
CA LEU A 65 -5.61 -1.23 7.00
C LEU A 65 -6.56 -1.72 5.89
N PRO A 66 -7.87 -1.47 6.01
CA PRO A 66 -8.84 -1.78 4.95
C PRO A 66 -8.90 -0.66 3.89
N LEU A 67 -7.92 -0.63 2.97
CA LEU A 67 -7.90 0.31 1.83
C LEU A 67 -9.15 0.23 0.94
N ALA A 68 -9.77 -0.93 0.90
CA ALA A 68 -10.96 -1.23 0.10
C ALA A 68 -12.26 -0.59 0.60
N ARG A 69 -12.31 -0.15 1.86
CA ARG A 69 -13.50 0.49 2.43
C ARG A 69 -13.64 1.98 2.05
N GLY A 70 -12.65 2.55 1.36
CA GLY A 70 -12.69 3.94 0.89
C GLY A 70 -12.53 5.00 1.99
N PHE A 71 -12.13 4.61 3.21
CA PHE A 71 -11.84 5.55 4.30
C PHE A 71 -10.51 6.29 4.12
N TYR A 72 -9.60 5.71 3.36
CA TYR A 72 -8.25 6.22 3.12
C TYR A 72 -8.08 6.47 1.63
N ALA A 73 -7.55 7.64 1.28
CA ALA A 73 -7.10 7.87 -0.09
C ALA A 73 -5.73 7.21 -0.24
N TRP A 74 -5.47 6.56 -1.36
CA TRP A 74 -4.17 5.98 -1.63
C TRP A 74 -3.88 6.00 -3.13
N HIS A 75 -2.61 5.97 -3.50
CA HIS A 75 -2.19 5.77 -4.88
C HIS A 75 -0.96 4.86 -4.96
N LEU A 76 -0.80 4.22 -6.10
CA LEU A 76 0.40 3.45 -6.41
C LEU A 76 1.59 4.40 -6.54
N LEU A 77 2.71 4.02 -5.96
CA LEU A 77 3.98 4.70 -6.16
C LEU A 77 4.66 4.14 -7.41
N PRO A 78 5.42 4.97 -8.14
CA PRO A 78 6.26 4.50 -9.22
C PRO A 78 7.33 3.55 -8.68
N GLU A 79 7.81 2.65 -9.55
CA GLU A 79 8.83 1.64 -9.20
C GLU A 79 10.09 2.25 -8.57
N GLN A 80 10.46 3.46 -9.00
CA GLN A 80 11.58 4.22 -8.45
C GLN A 80 11.42 4.52 -6.95
N GLU A 81 10.24 4.97 -6.54
CA GLU A 81 9.96 5.27 -5.13
C GLU A 81 9.73 3.99 -4.33
N GLU A 82 9.09 2.99 -4.93
CA GLU A 82 8.96 1.66 -4.36
C GLU A 82 10.33 1.07 -3.99
N ALA A 83 11.30 1.13 -4.91
CA ALA A 83 12.65 0.65 -4.69
C ALA A 83 13.33 1.40 -3.54
N GLN A 84 13.18 2.74 -3.50
CA GLN A 84 13.74 3.56 -2.44
C GLN A 84 13.15 3.21 -1.06
N ILE A 85 11.84 3.04 -0.95
CA ILE A 85 11.18 2.67 0.31
C ILE A 85 11.61 1.26 0.73
N LYS A 86 11.63 0.30 -0.21
CA LYS A 86 12.09 -1.07 0.06
C LYS A 86 13.54 -1.09 0.54
N GLU A 87 14.41 -0.29 -0.05
CA GLU A 87 15.81 -0.17 0.36
C GLU A 87 15.94 0.49 1.74
N GLN A 88 15.19 1.57 2.00
CA GLN A 88 15.14 2.22 3.31
C GLN A 88 14.67 1.23 4.39
N LEU A 89 13.64 0.44 4.09
CA LEU A 89 13.12 -0.57 4.99
C LEU A 89 14.12 -1.70 5.26
N LEU A 90 14.87 -2.12 4.24
CA LEU A 90 15.96 -3.08 4.40
C LEU A 90 17.08 -2.55 5.31
N GLN A 91 17.28 -1.22 5.34
CA GLN A 91 18.26 -0.58 6.22
C GLN A 91 17.74 -0.40 7.65
N LEU A 92 16.44 -0.11 7.82
CA LEU A 92 15.83 0.15 9.12
C LEU A 92 15.45 -1.12 9.89
N VAL A 93 15.02 -2.18 9.19
CA VAL A 93 14.58 -3.43 9.81
C VAL A 93 15.53 -4.56 9.41
N PRO A 94 16.66 -4.73 10.12
CA PRO A 94 17.66 -5.73 9.78
C PRO A 94 17.15 -7.14 10.13
N GLY A 95 16.50 -7.81 9.17
CA GLY A 95 16.41 -9.27 9.03
C GLY A 95 15.75 -10.13 10.12
N ASP A 96 15.65 -9.67 11.37
CA ASP A 96 15.32 -10.49 12.55
C ASP A 96 13.99 -10.09 13.22
N GLU A 97 13.56 -8.83 13.04
CA GLU A 97 12.32 -8.31 13.64
C GLU A 97 11.06 -8.51 12.75
N PHE A 98 11.22 -9.13 11.59
CA PHE A 98 10.13 -9.55 10.69
C PHE A 98 9.50 -10.91 11.07
N SER A 99 9.76 -11.44 12.26
CA SER A 99 9.04 -12.62 12.73
C SER A 99 7.61 -12.23 13.14
N PRO A 100 6.55 -12.84 12.58
CA PRO A 100 5.23 -12.72 13.18
C PRO A 100 5.31 -13.27 14.62
N PRO A 101 4.63 -12.65 15.60
CA PRO A 101 4.55 -13.24 16.93
C PRO A 101 3.93 -14.64 16.79
N GLY A 102 4.65 -15.64 17.33
CA GLY A 102 4.25 -17.05 17.34
C GLY A 102 3.06 -17.33 18.24
#